data_AF-A0A9E0P9Y9-F1
#
_entry.id   AF-A0A9E0P9Y9-F1
#
_cell.length_a   1.000
_cell.length_b   1.000
_cell.length_c   1.000
_cell.angle_alpha   90.00
_cell.angle_beta   90.00
_cell.angle_gamma   90.00
#
_symmetry.space_group_name_H-M   'P 1'
#
loop_
_entity.id
_entity.type
_entity.pdbx_description
1 polymer ?
#
loop_
_entity_poly.entity_id
_entity_poly.type
_entity_poly.pdbx_seq_one_letter_code
_entity_poly.pdbx_strand_id
1 'polypeptide(L)'
;HKGWRLSPAFDLNPTPIDLKAHVLTTAIHFNNHFASIDNAMSVIKEFRLSEEKAIQIINEVHTTVSEWRNVASSLGLSKKECDRMASAFNLEI
;
A
#
# COMPACT_ATOMS: atom_id res chain seq x y z
N HIS A 1 -22.28 -7.51 22.20
CA HIS A 1 -21.49 -8.72 21.93
C HIS A 1 -20.01 -8.37 21.83
N LYS A 2 -19.12 -9.10 22.54
CA LYS A 2 -17.67 -9.05 22.32
C LYS A 2 -17.31 -10.17 21.32
N GLY A 3 -17.57 -9.89 20.04
CA GLY A 3 -17.24 -10.81 18.96
C GLY A 3 -15.75 -10.78 18.60
N TRP A 4 -15.39 -11.53 17.57
CA TRP A 4 -14.07 -11.49 16.97
C TRP A 4 -13.84 -10.16 16.28
N ARG A 5 -12.65 -9.60 16.44
CA ARG A 5 -12.15 -8.46 15.66
C ARG A 5 -10.84 -8.87 14.99
N LEU A 6 -10.57 -8.31 13.83
CA LEU A 6 -9.26 -8.42 13.22
C LEU A 6 -8.22 -7.74 14.13
N SER A 7 -7.04 -8.34 14.23
CA SER A 7 -5.87 -7.64 14.76
C SER A 7 -5.43 -6.56 13.77
N PRO A 8 -4.56 -5.63 14.18
CA PRO A 8 -3.83 -4.80 13.22
C PRO A 8 -3.10 -5.66 12.18
N ALA A 9 -2.78 -5.05 11.04
CA ALA A 9 -1.86 -5.65 10.07
C ALA A 9 -0.44 -5.60 10.64
N PHE A 10 0.28 -6.71 10.52
CA PHE A 10 1.67 -6.84 10.92
C PHE A 10 2.50 -7.35 9.74
N ASP A 11 3.82 -7.20 9.84
CA ASP A 11 4.79 -7.67 8.82
C ASP A 11 4.59 -7.04 7.42
N LEU A 12 4.30 -5.73 7.40
CA LEU A 12 4.24 -4.95 6.17
C LEU A 12 5.64 -4.42 5.83
N ASN A 13 6.31 -5.05 4.86
CA ASN A 13 7.64 -4.65 4.41
C ASN A 13 7.60 -4.08 2.98
N PRO A 14 8.02 -2.82 2.75
CA PRO A 14 8.13 -2.26 1.41
C PRO A 14 9.21 -3.03 0.63
N THR A 15 8.91 -3.43 -0.61
CA THR A 15 9.86 -4.13 -1.49
C THR A 15 10.09 -3.32 -2.76
N PRO A 16 11.33 -2.86 -3.03
CA PRO A 16 11.63 -2.14 -4.26
C PRO A 16 11.60 -3.06 -5.49
N ILE A 17 11.34 -2.48 -6.65
CA ILE A 17 11.09 -3.23 -7.90
C ILE A 17 12.30 -4.02 -8.40
N ASP A 18 13.52 -3.64 -8.00
CA ASP A 18 14.75 -4.38 -8.32
C ASP A 18 14.83 -5.72 -7.59
N LEU A 19 14.15 -5.85 -6.44
CA LEU A 19 14.06 -7.10 -5.69
C LEU A 19 12.88 -7.97 -6.13
N LYS A 20 11.71 -7.36 -6.32
CA LYS A 20 10.50 -8.09 -6.73
C LYS A 20 9.49 -7.15 -7.38
N ALA A 21 8.83 -7.63 -8.44
CA ALA A 21 7.69 -6.94 -9.02
C ALA A 21 6.52 -6.83 -8.02
N HIS A 22 5.72 -5.78 -8.18
CA HIS A 22 4.52 -5.49 -7.37
C HIS A 22 3.36 -6.44 -7.71
N VAL A 23 3.53 -7.71 -7.33
CA VAL A 23 2.56 -8.80 -7.54
C VAL A 23 2.11 -9.33 -6.18
N LEU A 24 0.80 -9.24 -5.94
CA LEU A 24 0.13 -9.68 -4.73
C LEU A 24 0.15 -11.21 -4.61
N THR A 25 0.50 -11.70 -3.43
CA THR A 25 0.41 -13.14 -3.12
C THR A 25 -1.03 -13.59 -2.97
N THR A 26 -1.89 -12.75 -2.38
CA THR A 26 -3.34 -12.94 -2.36
C THR A 26 -3.95 -11.98 -3.38
N ALA A 27 -4.51 -12.51 -4.46
CA ALA A 27 -5.16 -11.69 -5.47
C ALA A 27 -6.37 -10.97 -4.88
N ILE A 28 -6.53 -9.69 -5.24
CA ILE A 28 -7.75 -8.93 -4.98
C ILE A 28 -8.66 -8.86 -6.21
N HIS A 29 -8.10 -9.12 -7.40
CA HIS A 29 -8.80 -9.09 -8.68
C HIS A 29 -8.93 -10.51 -9.26
N PHE A 30 -9.99 -10.77 -10.02
CA PHE A 30 -10.29 -12.11 -10.54
C PHE A 30 -9.30 -12.62 -11.59
N ASN A 31 -8.72 -11.70 -12.36
CA ASN A 31 -7.97 -12.04 -13.58
C ASN A 31 -6.46 -11.72 -13.49
N ASN A 32 -5.99 -11.10 -12.41
CA ASN A 32 -4.58 -10.77 -12.26
C ASN A 32 -4.22 -10.51 -10.77
N HIS A 33 -2.92 -10.45 -10.50
CA HIS A 33 -2.37 -10.24 -9.17
C HIS A 33 -1.59 -8.92 -9.05
N PHE A 34 -1.71 -8.00 -10.01
CA PHE A 34 -0.91 -6.78 -9.99
C PHE A 34 -1.40 -5.84 -8.88
N ALA A 35 -0.47 -5.36 -8.05
CA ALA A 35 -0.77 -4.34 -7.04
C ALA A 35 -0.88 -2.97 -7.73
N SER A 36 -2.10 -2.51 -7.92
CA SER A 36 -2.43 -1.21 -8.53
C SER A 36 -3.67 -0.63 -7.86
N ILE A 37 -3.71 0.70 -7.73
CA ILE A 37 -4.89 1.42 -7.21
C ILE A 37 -6.08 1.19 -8.14
N ASP A 38 -5.90 1.27 -9.45
CA ASP A 38 -6.97 1.01 -10.43
C ASP A 38 -7.55 -0.40 -10.29
N ASN A 39 -6.68 -1.40 -10.10
CA ASN A 39 -7.11 -2.77 -9.86
C ASN A 39 -7.89 -2.92 -8.56
N ALA A 40 -7.51 -2.21 -7.50
CA ALA A 40 -8.26 -2.20 -6.25
C ALA A 40 -9.62 -1.49 -6.41
N MET A 41 -9.63 -0.36 -7.12
CA MET A 41 -10.83 0.44 -7.40
C MET A 41 -11.86 -0.32 -8.25
N SER A 42 -11.42 -1.16 -9.19
CA SER A 42 -12.33 -1.91 -10.07
C SER A 42 -13.14 -2.99 -9.33
N VAL A 43 -12.70 -3.43 -8.14
CA VAL A 43 -13.33 -4.52 -7.36
C VAL A 43 -13.88 -4.07 -6.01
N ILE A 44 -13.96 -2.77 -5.71
CA ILE A 44 -14.40 -2.24 -4.40
C ILE A 44 -15.77 -2.76 -3.96
N LYS A 45 -16.66 -3.07 -4.91
CA LYS A 45 -18.00 -3.60 -4.64
C LYS A 45 -17.96 -4.99 -4.04
N GLU A 46 -16.97 -5.81 -4.41
CA GLU A 46 -16.74 -7.15 -3.84
C GLU A 46 -16.35 -7.06 -2.36
N PHE A 47 -15.68 -5.95 -1.99
CA PHE A 47 -15.31 -5.63 -0.61
C PHE A 47 -16.36 -4.78 0.12
N ARG A 48 -17.53 -4.56 -0.49
CA ARG A 48 -18.67 -3.81 0.08
C ARG A 48 -18.30 -2.38 0.47
N LEU A 49 -17.38 -1.77 -0.27
CA LEU A 49 -16.99 -0.37 -0.11
C LEU A 49 -17.76 0.49 -1.12
N SER A 50 -18.23 1.66 -0.67
CA SER A 50 -18.61 2.72 -1.59
C SER A 50 -17.35 3.33 -2.22
N GLU A 51 -17.51 3.91 -3.40
CA GLU A 51 -16.42 4.63 -4.08
C GLU A 51 -15.84 5.75 -3.22
N GLU A 52 -16.72 6.55 -2.59
CA GLU A 52 -16.32 7.59 -1.65
C GLU A 52 -15.46 7.02 -0.51
N LYS A 53 -15.86 5.89 0.09
CA LYS A 53 -15.11 5.28 1.18
C LYS A 53 -13.76 4.71 0.70
N ALA A 54 -13.72 4.13 -0.49
CA ALA A 54 -12.49 3.63 -1.08
C ALA A 54 -11.48 4.76 -1.34
N ILE A 55 -11.94 5.88 -1.91
CA ILE A 55 -11.12 7.08 -2.14
C ILE A 55 -10.61 7.65 -0.82
N GLN A 56 -11.45 7.72 0.22
CA GLN A 56 -11.03 8.17 1.55
C GLN A 56 -9.88 7.30 2.10
N ILE A 57 -9.99 5.97 1.99
CA ILE A 57 -8.94 5.05 2.44
C ILE A 57 -7.65 5.24 1.65
N ILE A 58 -7.74 5.35 0.32
CA ILE A 58 -6.58 5.58 -0.55
C ILE A 58 -5.87 6.88 -0.14
N ASN A 59 -6.61 7.97 0.04
CA ASN A 59 -6.03 9.26 0.42
C ASN A 59 -5.38 9.23 1.80
N GLU A 60 -5.99 8.54 2.78
CA GLU A 60 -5.42 8.38 4.12
C GLU A 60 -4.08 7.62 4.07
N VAL A 61 -4.03 6.52 3.33
CA VAL A 61 -2.82 5.72 3.16
C VAL A 61 -1.76 6.49 2.37
N HIS A 62 -2.13 7.12 1.26
CA HIS A 62 -1.23 7.91 0.41
C HIS A 62 -0.58 9.05 1.20
N THR A 63 -1.38 9.85 1.91
CA THR A 63 -0.90 10.99 2.70
C THR A 63 0.03 10.54 3.82
N THR A 64 -0.28 9.42 4.47
CA THR A 64 0.59 8.88 5.53
C THR A 64 1.89 8.35 4.96
N VAL A 65 1.81 7.62 3.84
CA VAL A 65 2.97 7.01 3.21
C VAL A 65 3.85 8.06 2.54
N SER A 66 3.34 9.18 2.01
CA SER A 66 4.16 10.21 1.36
C SER A 66 5.26 10.79 2.26
N GLU A 67 5.06 10.75 3.57
CA GLU A 67 6.04 11.19 4.58
C GLU A 67 7.17 10.18 4.84
N TRP A 68 7.16 9.01 4.21
CA TRP A 68 8.09 7.91 4.52
C TRP A 68 9.57 8.31 4.44
N ARG A 69 9.94 9.19 3.49
CA ARG A 69 11.32 9.67 3.36
C ARG A 69 11.75 10.56 4.52
N ASN A 70 10.84 11.40 5.01
CA ASN A 70 11.10 12.27 6.16
C ASN A 70 11.30 11.42 7.42
N VAL A 71 10.46 10.40 7.60
CA VAL A 71 10.59 9.42 8.69
C VAL A 71 11.89 8.61 8.56
N ALA A 72 12.21 8.09 7.39
CA ALA A 72 13.46 7.35 7.17
C ALA A 72 14.70 8.21 7.48
N SER A 73 14.69 9.46 7.02
CA SER A 73 15.80 10.39 7.23
C SER A 73 15.96 10.76 8.70
N SER A 74 14.86 10.95 9.44
CA SER A 74 14.91 11.24 10.89
C SER A 74 15.42 10.05 11.72
N LEU A 75 15.31 8.83 11.18
CA LEU A 75 15.89 7.60 11.75
C LEU A 75 17.34 7.34 11.31
N GLY A 76 17.95 8.25 10.55
CA GLY A 76 19.37 8.18 10.16
C GLY A 76 19.66 7.42 8.87
N LEU A 77 18.64 7.05 8.08
CA LEU A 77 18.88 6.46 6.76
C LEU A 77 19.46 7.50 5.80
N SER A 78 20.46 7.08 5.04
CA SER A 78 21.10 7.94 4.04
C SER A 78 20.18 8.17 2.83
N LYS A 79 20.42 9.28 2.12
CA LYS A 79 19.73 9.55 0.85
C LYS A 79 19.84 8.38 -0.12
N LYS A 80 21.00 7.73 -0.19
CA LYS A 80 21.24 6.58 -1.09
C LYS A 80 20.36 5.38 -0.73
N GLU A 81 20.19 5.09 0.55
CA GLU A 81 19.32 4.00 1.01
C GLU A 81 17.84 4.32 0.73
N CYS A 82 17.41 5.55 1.00
CA CYS A 82 16.07 6.01 0.63
C CYS A 82 15.85 5.93 -0.89
N ASP A 83 16.80 6.40 -1.70
CA ASP A 83 16.67 6.38 -3.15
C ASP A 83 16.57 4.95 -3.72
N ARG A 84 17.27 3.98 -3.12
CA ARG A 84 17.10 2.56 -3.47
C ARG A 84 15.70 2.04 -3.15
N MET A 85 15.11 2.47 -2.03
CA MET A 85 13.77 2.05 -1.60
C MET A 85 12.63 2.78 -2.31
N ALA A 86 12.93 3.81 -3.11
CA ALA A 86 11.94 4.71 -3.71
C ALA A 86 10.82 3.97 -4.44
N SER A 87 11.17 2.97 -5.24
CA SER A 87 10.25 2.23 -6.09
C SER A 87 9.31 1.29 -5.31
N ALA A 88 9.55 1.09 -4.02
CA ALA A 88 8.66 0.35 -3.15
C ALA A 88 7.39 1.14 -2.81
N PHE A 89 7.41 2.46 -3.01
CA PHE A 89 6.31 3.36 -2.68
C PHE A 89 5.75 3.97 -3.97
N ASN A 90 4.47 3.73 -4.25
CA ASN A 90 3.75 4.44 -5.31
C ASN A 90 3.09 5.68 -4.71
N LEU A 91 3.58 6.86 -5.09
CA LEU A 91 3.04 8.16 -4.64
C LEU A 91 2.31 8.91 -5.76
N GLU A 92 2.17 8.29 -6.94
CA GLU A 92 1.36 8.81 -8.02
C GLU A 92 -0.10 8.39 -7.78
N ILE A 93 -1.04 9.35 -7.93
CA ILE A 93 -2.49 9.12 -7.88
C ILE A 93 -3.01 9.10 -9.30
#